data_AF-A0A838Q6W4-F1
#
_entry.id   AF-A0A838Q6W4-F1
#
_cell.length_a   1.000
_cell.length_b   1.000
_cell.length_c   1.000
_cell.angle_alpha   90.00
_cell.angle_beta   90.00
_cell.angle_gamma   90.00
#
_symmetry.space_group_name_H-M   'P 1'
#
loop_
_entity.id
_entity.type
_entity.pdbx_description
1 polymer ?
#
loop_
_entity_poly.entity_id
_entity_poly.type
_entity_poly.pdbx_seq_one_letter_code
_entity_poly.pdbx_strand_id
1 'polypeptide(L)'
;MPEAPNLLIGSTIKLQPFMLSGAALNDTAVSWSSSAGEIVSIDQGGRITGKAAGSATVRIDAMGMFAETIVTVVGERASLTAGVNTTCGLTTSNELFCWGENDYGQAGTGDRQTPVVAPQRVTGNLTFTSVSPGRTHTCGTTAAGVHCWGDNARGQLGDGTSTARLVPTPVSGSSSFVSVSVASTVLRTGLFECVEVAVCTARSCALSADGAIHCWGENVSTPSRLPLTTQFRAIDLGFAYVCGLDRADIPYCWGTRRYNQTPGSPINGAEPSQVPGNLRFQSISAGHGHSCGLDF
;
A
#
# COMPACT_ATOMS: atom_id res chain seq x y z
N MET A 1 -11.00 -27.15 -12.74
CA MET A 1 -11.64 -25.98 -13.36
C MET A 1 -10.78 -24.79 -13.03
N PRO A 2 -10.42 -23.90 -13.97
CA PRO A 2 -9.74 -22.66 -13.60
C PRO A 2 -10.65 -21.88 -12.63
N GLU A 3 -10.03 -21.27 -11.63
CA GLU A 3 -10.71 -20.46 -10.62
C GLU A 3 -11.49 -19.33 -11.30
N ALA A 4 -12.69 -19.03 -10.81
CA ALA A 4 -13.53 -17.97 -11.36
C ALA A 4 -12.79 -16.63 -11.24
N PRO A 5 -12.54 -15.89 -12.34
CA PRO A 5 -11.76 -14.66 -12.27
C PRO A 5 -12.55 -13.57 -11.55
N ASN A 6 -11.96 -13.06 -10.47
CA ASN A 6 -12.44 -11.87 -9.78
C ASN A 6 -11.78 -10.63 -10.37
N LEU A 7 -12.57 -9.64 -10.75
CA LEU A 7 -12.12 -8.41 -11.39
C LEU A 7 -12.54 -7.20 -10.56
N LEU A 8 -11.74 -6.14 -10.55
CA LEU A 8 -12.19 -4.85 -10.03
C LEU A 8 -12.88 -4.07 -11.13
N ILE A 9 -13.82 -3.20 -10.78
CA ILE A 9 -14.35 -2.20 -11.72
C ILE A 9 -13.17 -1.45 -12.37
N GLY A 10 -13.20 -1.34 -13.70
CA GLY A 10 -12.16 -0.70 -14.52
C GLY A 10 -10.94 -1.58 -14.84
N SER A 11 -10.75 -2.71 -14.15
CA SER A 11 -9.65 -3.64 -14.45
C SER A 11 -9.95 -4.50 -15.68
N THR A 12 -8.90 -5.03 -16.31
CA THR A 12 -9.02 -5.95 -17.43
C THR A 12 -8.26 -7.26 -17.22
N ILE A 13 -8.84 -8.37 -17.67
CA ILE A 13 -8.16 -9.68 -17.75
C ILE A 13 -8.32 -10.23 -19.17
N LYS A 14 -7.31 -10.94 -19.68
CA LYS A 14 -7.43 -11.65 -20.96
C LYS A 14 -7.67 -13.13 -20.68
N LEU A 15 -8.75 -13.68 -21.20
CA LEU A 15 -8.96 -15.12 -21.16
C LEU A 15 -8.29 -15.78 -22.37
N GLN A 16 -7.55 -16.86 -22.11
CA GLN A 16 -6.98 -17.71 -23.14
C GLN A 16 -7.78 -19.02 -23.20
N PRO A 17 -8.46 -19.32 -24.32
CA PRO A 17 -9.24 -20.54 -24.46
C PRO A 17 -8.36 -21.75 -24.83
N PHE A 18 -8.71 -22.91 -24.26
CA PHE A 18 -8.04 -24.19 -24.50
C PHE A 18 -9.06 -25.28 -24.81
N MET A 19 -8.68 -26.24 -25.65
CA MET A 19 -9.42 -27.50 -25.81
C MET A 19 -9.24 -28.39 -24.58
N LEU A 20 -10.11 -29.39 -24.39
CA LEU A 20 -9.98 -30.39 -23.32
C LEU A 20 -8.65 -31.18 -23.40
N SER A 21 -8.04 -31.26 -24.58
CA SER A 21 -6.71 -31.84 -24.80
C SER A 21 -5.56 -30.97 -24.27
N GLY A 22 -5.83 -29.74 -23.83
CA GLY A 22 -4.83 -28.75 -23.42
C GLY A 22 -4.28 -27.90 -24.56
N ALA A 23 -4.70 -28.12 -25.81
CA ALA A 23 -4.28 -27.31 -26.95
C ALA A 23 -4.91 -25.90 -26.90
N ALA A 24 -4.10 -24.85 -27.06
CA ALA A 24 -4.59 -23.48 -27.14
C ALA A 24 -5.34 -23.22 -28.46
N LEU A 25 -6.40 -22.43 -28.40
CA LEU A 25 -7.18 -22.02 -29.58
C LEU A 25 -6.65 -20.68 -30.13
N ASN A 26 -5.47 -20.71 -30.76
CA ASN A 26 -4.79 -19.50 -31.25
C ASN A 26 -5.26 -19.05 -32.64
N ASP A 27 -5.49 -19.98 -33.56
CA ASP A 27 -5.84 -19.71 -34.97
C ASP A 27 -7.29 -20.09 -35.31
N THR A 28 -8.10 -20.34 -34.29
CA THR A 28 -9.51 -20.71 -34.45
C THR A 28 -10.39 -19.48 -34.26
N ALA A 29 -11.35 -19.28 -35.15
CA ALA A 29 -12.37 -18.26 -34.96
C ALA A 29 -13.20 -18.57 -33.71
N VAL A 30 -13.19 -17.64 -32.75
CA VAL A 30 -13.96 -17.72 -31.50
C VAL A 30 -14.93 -16.55 -31.43
N SER A 31 -16.09 -16.77 -30.82
CA SER A 31 -17.01 -15.69 -30.46
C SER A 31 -17.21 -15.63 -28.96
N TRP A 32 -17.16 -14.41 -28.43
CA TRP A 32 -17.29 -14.13 -27.01
C TRP A 32 -18.63 -13.44 -26.73
N SER A 33 -19.26 -13.79 -25.62
CA SER A 33 -20.46 -13.11 -25.13
C SER A 33 -20.48 -13.01 -23.60
N SER A 34 -21.25 -12.05 -23.09
CA SER A 34 -21.47 -11.82 -21.66
C SER A 34 -22.98 -11.81 -21.40
N SER A 35 -23.41 -12.47 -20.33
CA SER A 35 -24.81 -12.44 -19.88
C SER A 35 -25.25 -11.06 -19.34
N ALA A 36 -24.29 -10.20 -18.99
CA ALA A 36 -24.50 -8.90 -18.36
C ALA A 36 -23.45 -7.89 -18.86
N GLY A 37 -23.75 -7.22 -19.97
CA GLY A 37 -22.83 -6.30 -20.67
C GLY A 37 -22.53 -4.99 -19.92
N GLU A 38 -23.36 -4.67 -18.93
CA GLU A 38 -23.23 -3.59 -17.96
C GLU A 38 -22.28 -3.92 -16.80
N ILE A 39 -22.11 -5.21 -16.48
CA ILE A 39 -21.17 -5.68 -15.46
C ILE A 39 -19.81 -5.96 -16.10
N VAL A 40 -19.79 -6.64 -17.26
CA VAL A 40 -18.57 -7.03 -17.98
C VAL A 40 -18.73 -6.79 -19.47
N SER A 41 -17.76 -6.12 -20.09
CA SER A 41 -17.56 -6.18 -21.55
C SER A 41 -16.42 -7.10 -21.93
N ILE A 42 -16.55 -7.75 -23.08
CA ILE A 42 -15.50 -8.58 -23.69
C ILE A 42 -15.25 -8.13 -25.13
N ASP A 43 -13.98 -7.98 -25.51
CA ASP A 43 -13.60 -7.69 -26.90
C ASP A 43 -13.41 -8.98 -27.73
N GLN A 44 -13.18 -8.83 -29.04
CA GLN A 44 -12.97 -9.95 -29.95
C GLN A 44 -11.72 -10.77 -29.63
N GLY A 45 -10.76 -10.20 -28.90
CA GLY A 45 -9.52 -10.85 -28.46
C GLY A 45 -9.64 -11.56 -27.11
N GLY A 46 -10.84 -11.65 -26.52
CA GLY A 46 -11.07 -12.28 -25.22
C GLY A 46 -10.64 -11.41 -24.03
N ARG A 47 -10.45 -10.10 -24.23
CA ARG A 47 -10.15 -9.17 -23.14
C ARG A 47 -11.43 -8.72 -22.46
N ILE A 48 -11.55 -9.09 -21.20
CA ILE A 48 -12.65 -8.80 -20.30
C ILE A 48 -12.35 -7.51 -19.55
N THR A 49 -13.33 -6.62 -19.45
CA THR A 49 -13.27 -5.37 -18.68
C THR A 49 -14.44 -5.31 -17.71
N GLY A 50 -14.17 -5.09 -16.43
CA GLY A 50 -15.20 -4.93 -15.40
C GLY A 50 -15.75 -3.50 -15.43
N LYS A 51 -17.07 -3.36 -15.45
CA LYS A 51 -17.77 -2.07 -15.58
C LYS A 51 -18.58 -1.69 -14.35
N ALA A 52 -19.22 -2.67 -13.71
CA ALA A 52 -20.03 -2.47 -12.52
C ALA A 52 -19.92 -3.68 -11.60
N ALA A 53 -20.14 -3.48 -10.30
CA ALA A 53 -20.10 -4.58 -9.35
C ALA A 53 -21.25 -5.58 -9.61
N GLY A 54 -20.95 -6.88 -9.52
CA GLY A 54 -21.88 -7.97 -9.78
C GLY A 54 -21.18 -9.14 -10.46
N SER A 55 -21.95 -10.11 -10.95
CA SER A 55 -21.41 -11.27 -11.66
C SER A 55 -22.02 -11.40 -13.04
N ALA A 56 -21.19 -11.76 -14.03
CA ALA A 56 -21.59 -12.03 -15.39
C ALA A 56 -21.06 -13.40 -15.83
N THR A 57 -21.90 -14.20 -16.50
CA THR A 57 -21.43 -15.39 -17.18
C THR A 57 -20.81 -14.96 -18.51
N VAL A 58 -19.53 -15.26 -18.68
CA VAL A 58 -18.82 -15.09 -19.95
C VAL A 58 -18.80 -16.43 -20.67
N ARG A 59 -19.24 -16.40 -21.92
CA ARG A 59 -19.34 -17.56 -22.79
C ARG A 59 -18.41 -17.39 -23.97
N ILE A 60 -17.73 -18.48 -24.34
CA ILE A 60 -17.00 -18.61 -25.59
C ILE A 60 -17.65 -19.71 -26.42
N ASP A 61 -17.86 -19.44 -27.70
CA ASP A 61 -18.30 -20.42 -28.70
C ASP A 61 -17.20 -20.59 -29.76
N ALA A 62 -16.88 -21.83 -30.10
CA ALA A 62 -15.85 -22.20 -31.08
C ALA A 62 -16.15 -23.58 -31.67
N MET A 63 -16.16 -23.70 -33.00
CA MET A 63 -16.33 -25.00 -33.69
C MET A 63 -17.60 -25.78 -33.28
N GLY A 64 -18.70 -25.07 -32.97
CA GLY A 64 -19.96 -25.69 -32.51
C GLY A 64 -19.93 -26.18 -31.05
N MET A 65 -18.82 -25.96 -30.33
CA MET A 65 -18.68 -26.19 -28.91
C MET A 65 -18.73 -24.87 -28.15
N PHE A 66 -18.97 -24.93 -26.83
CA PHE A 66 -18.92 -23.77 -25.97
C PHE A 66 -18.30 -24.07 -24.61
N ALA A 67 -17.83 -23.02 -23.95
CA ALA A 67 -17.43 -23.04 -22.55
C ALA A 67 -17.90 -21.76 -21.86
N GLU A 68 -18.15 -21.87 -20.55
CA GLU A 68 -18.65 -20.77 -19.73
C GLU A 68 -17.80 -20.62 -18.46
N THR A 69 -17.66 -19.38 -18.02
CA THR A 69 -17.08 -19.04 -16.72
C THR A 69 -17.85 -17.87 -16.11
N ILE A 70 -17.89 -17.82 -14.78
CA ILE A 70 -18.48 -16.69 -14.07
C ILE A 70 -17.35 -15.71 -13.79
N VAL A 71 -17.53 -14.46 -14.22
CA VAL A 71 -16.67 -13.34 -13.86
C VAL A 71 -17.40 -12.53 -12.80
N THR A 72 -16.78 -12.41 -11.63
CA THR A 72 -17.30 -11.54 -10.57
C THR A 72 -16.53 -10.25 -10.59
N VAL A 73 -17.22 -9.15 -10.86
CA VAL A 73 -16.69 -7.81 -10.73
C VAL A 73 -17.05 -7.32 -9.33
N VAL A 74 -16.04 -7.04 -8.52
CA VAL A 74 -16.26 -6.41 -7.22
C VAL A 74 -16.09 -4.89 -7.38
N GLY A 75 -16.89 -4.14 -6.61
CA GLY A 75 -16.78 -2.68 -6.52
C GLY A 75 -15.47 -2.22 -5.90
N GLU A 76 -15.35 -0.91 -5.65
CA GLU A 76 -14.20 -0.35 -4.93
C GLU A 76 -13.90 -1.15 -3.66
N ARG A 77 -12.62 -1.30 -3.33
CA ARG A 77 -12.20 -2.14 -2.21
C ARG A 77 -12.29 -1.34 -0.92
N ALA A 78 -13.02 -1.88 0.05
CA ALA A 78 -12.70 -1.57 1.44
C ALA A 78 -11.36 -2.21 1.77
N SER A 79 -10.49 -1.50 2.48
CA SER A 79 -9.17 -1.99 2.87
C SER A 79 -8.99 -1.92 4.38
N LEU A 80 -8.35 -2.93 4.96
CA LEU A 80 -7.91 -2.91 6.34
C LEU A 80 -6.39 -2.76 6.37
N THR A 81 -5.90 -1.88 7.24
CA THR A 81 -4.48 -1.73 7.52
C THR A 81 -4.27 -1.85 9.02
N ALA A 82 -3.40 -2.77 9.43
CA ALA A 82 -3.01 -2.95 10.81
C ALA A 82 -1.68 -2.23 11.08
N GLY A 83 -1.65 -1.41 12.12
CA GLY A 83 -0.44 -0.93 12.77
C GLY A 83 -0.05 -1.87 13.91
N VAL A 84 0.71 -1.38 14.90
CA VAL A 84 1.09 -2.21 16.06
C VAL A 84 -0.12 -2.55 16.91
N ASN A 85 -0.82 -1.51 17.39
CA ASN A 85 -1.96 -1.63 18.29
C ASN A 85 -3.16 -0.81 17.81
N THR A 86 -3.10 -0.26 16.59
CA THR A 86 -4.17 0.52 15.97
C THR A 86 -4.49 -0.14 14.63
N THR A 87 -5.77 -0.38 14.36
CA THR A 87 -6.25 -0.86 13.07
C THR A 87 -7.08 0.23 12.43
N CYS A 88 -6.93 0.42 11.12
CA CYS A 88 -7.75 1.33 10.35
C CYS A 88 -8.42 0.59 9.18
N GLY A 89 -9.67 0.94 8.92
CA GLY A 89 -10.45 0.50 7.78
C GLY A 89 -10.83 1.68 6.91
N LEU A 90 -10.51 1.59 5.62
CA LEU A 90 -10.97 2.51 4.60
C LEU A 90 -12.20 1.90 3.93
N THR A 91 -13.31 2.62 3.91
CA THR A 91 -14.53 2.18 3.22
C THR A 91 -14.40 2.39 1.71
N THR A 92 -15.34 1.83 0.95
CA THR A 92 -15.47 2.10 -0.50
C THR A 92 -15.84 3.56 -0.79
N SER A 93 -16.42 4.29 0.17
CA SER A 93 -16.67 5.73 0.09
C SER A 93 -15.44 6.59 0.46
N ASN A 94 -14.26 5.98 0.61
CA ASN A 94 -13.02 6.62 1.03
C ASN A 94 -13.13 7.28 2.43
N GLU A 95 -14.03 6.79 3.27
CA GLU A 95 -14.13 7.19 4.68
C GLU A 95 -13.24 6.32 5.54
N LEU A 96 -12.49 6.96 6.43
CA LEU A 96 -11.53 6.28 7.28
C LEU A 96 -12.10 6.05 8.68
N PHE A 97 -12.01 4.82 9.15
CA PHE A 97 -12.34 4.42 10.51
C PHE A 97 -11.09 3.83 11.17
N CYS A 98 -10.80 4.18 12.41
CA CYS A 98 -9.69 3.59 13.15
C CYS A 98 -10.14 3.17 14.56
N TRP A 99 -9.51 2.13 15.10
CA TRP A 99 -9.79 1.59 16.43
C TRP A 99 -8.54 0.94 17.03
N GLY A 100 -8.54 0.67 18.34
CA GLY A 100 -7.39 0.16 19.10
C GLY A 100 -6.79 1.22 20.04
N GLU A 101 -5.47 1.17 20.23
CA GLU A 101 -4.72 2.12 21.08
C GLU A 101 -4.88 3.56 20.56
N ASN A 102 -5.09 4.51 21.49
CA ASN A 102 -5.30 5.92 21.17
C ASN A 102 -4.63 6.86 22.19
N ASP A 103 -3.62 6.39 22.92
CA ASP A 103 -2.94 7.15 23.97
C ASP A 103 -2.32 8.45 23.45
N TYR A 104 -1.99 8.48 22.16
CA TYR A 104 -1.39 9.60 21.47
C TYR A 104 -2.36 10.33 20.54
N GLY A 105 -3.62 9.86 20.44
CA GLY A 105 -4.58 10.33 19.46
C GLY A 105 -4.44 9.64 18.10
N GLN A 106 -3.71 8.53 17.99
CA GLN A 106 -3.41 7.87 16.71
C GLN A 106 -4.63 7.26 16.01
N ALA A 107 -5.78 7.14 16.70
CA ALA A 107 -7.05 6.80 16.07
C ALA A 107 -7.72 7.99 15.36
N GLY A 108 -7.27 9.23 15.60
CA GLY A 108 -7.73 10.42 14.87
C GLY A 108 -9.17 10.86 15.20
N THR A 109 -9.67 10.48 16.38
CA THR A 109 -11.04 10.72 16.85
C THR A 109 -11.23 12.09 17.51
N GLY A 110 -10.20 12.92 17.59
CA GLY A 110 -10.23 14.22 18.26
C GLY A 110 -10.00 14.16 19.78
N ASP A 111 -9.75 12.98 20.33
CA ASP A 111 -9.51 12.74 21.76
C ASP A 111 -8.36 11.73 21.98
N ARG A 112 -8.16 11.30 23.24
CA ARG A 112 -7.23 10.25 23.66
C ARG A 112 -7.94 9.10 24.41
N GLN A 113 -9.17 8.78 24.02
CA GLN A 113 -9.92 7.68 24.63
C GLN A 113 -9.26 6.33 24.28
N THR A 114 -8.67 5.64 25.26
CA THR A 114 -7.97 4.37 25.06
C THR A 114 -8.63 3.21 25.80
N PRO A 115 -8.80 2.04 25.14
CA PRO A 115 -8.75 1.86 23.69
C PRO A 115 -10.05 2.37 23.03
N VAL A 116 -9.96 2.74 21.75
CA VAL A 116 -11.14 2.87 20.88
C VAL A 116 -11.60 1.44 20.56
N VAL A 117 -12.66 0.98 21.23
CA VAL A 117 -13.08 -0.45 21.23
C VAL A 117 -13.86 -0.90 20.00
N ALA A 118 -14.32 0.04 19.17
CA ALA A 118 -15.06 -0.24 17.94
C ALA A 118 -14.61 0.72 16.83
N PRO A 119 -14.74 0.36 15.53
CA PRO A 119 -14.39 1.24 14.43
C PRO A 119 -15.05 2.62 14.58
N GLN A 120 -14.23 3.65 14.82
CA GLN A 120 -14.70 5.02 14.95
C GLN A 120 -14.19 5.84 13.77
N ARG A 121 -15.05 6.68 13.21
CA ARG A 121 -14.70 7.51 12.06
C ARG A 121 -13.65 8.53 12.46
N VAL A 122 -12.61 8.66 11.63
CA VAL A 122 -11.58 9.69 11.76
C VAL A 122 -12.21 11.06 11.51
N THR A 123 -11.86 12.05 12.34
CA THR A 123 -12.43 13.40 12.28
C THR A 123 -11.88 14.18 11.08
N GLY A 124 -12.64 15.17 10.59
CA GLY A 124 -12.17 16.14 9.59
C GLY A 124 -12.79 16.03 8.20
N ASN A 125 -13.71 15.08 7.97
CA ASN A 125 -14.43 14.90 6.70
C ASN A 125 -13.51 14.82 5.47
N LEU A 126 -12.35 14.19 5.63
CA LEU A 126 -11.41 13.94 4.56
C LEU A 126 -11.74 12.63 3.84
N THR A 127 -11.49 12.60 2.53
CA THR A 127 -11.53 11.39 1.71
C THR A 127 -10.13 10.82 1.56
N PHE A 128 -9.89 9.65 2.15
CA PHE A 128 -8.59 9.00 2.13
C PHE A 128 -8.50 8.00 0.99
N THR A 129 -7.31 7.86 0.40
CA THR A 129 -7.01 6.87 -0.64
C THR A 129 -6.13 5.75 -0.10
N SER A 130 -5.37 6.02 0.95
CA SER A 130 -4.60 5.03 1.71
C SER A 130 -4.34 5.53 3.12
N VAL A 131 -4.02 4.61 4.03
CA VAL A 131 -3.66 4.88 5.42
C VAL A 131 -2.49 4.00 5.83
N SER A 132 -1.60 4.54 6.65
CA SER A 132 -0.47 3.84 7.25
C SER A 132 -0.44 4.18 8.75
N PRO A 133 -1.07 3.34 9.60
CA PRO A 133 -1.00 3.48 11.05
C PRO A 133 0.35 2.96 11.57
N GLY A 134 1.09 3.83 12.26
CA GLY A 134 2.27 3.46 13.03
C GLY A 134 1.92 3.01 14.45
N ARG A 135 2.89 3.11 15.36
CA ARG A 135 2.66 2.80 16.79
C ARG A 135 1.95 3.93 17.52
N THR A 136 2.41 5.16 17.31
CA THR A 136 2.00 6.35 18.09
C THR A 136 1.44 7.47 17.23
N HIS A 137 1.53 7.34 15.91
CA HIS A 137 0.98 8.28 14.94
C HIS A 137 0.51 7.52 13.71
N THR A 138 -0.37 8.14 12.94
CA THR A 138 -0.96 7.59 11.73
C THR A 138 -0.86 8.65 10.64
N CYS A 139 -0.57 8.23 9.42
CA CYS A 139 -0.62 9.09 8.24
C CYS A 139 -1.53 8.48 7.19
N GLY A 140 -2.15 9.32 6.36
CA GLY A 140 -2.94 8.88 5.21
C GLY A 140 -2.84 9.85 4.05
N THR A 141 -3.08 9.35 2.84
CA THR A 141 -3.10 10.15 1.61
C THR A 141 -4.52 10.55 1.25
N THR A 142 -4.70 11.80 0.86
CA THR A 142 -5.91 12.31 0.22
C THR A 142 -5.56 12.90 -1.14
N ALA A 143 -6.56 13.33 -1.92
CA ALA A 143 -6.30 14.03 -3.19
C ALA A 143 -5.54 15.37 -3.01
N ALA A 144 -5.55 15.94 -1.81
CA ALA A 144 -4.87 17.20 -1.50
C ALA A 144 -3.43 17.01 -0.97
N GLY A 145 -3.02 15.77 -0.67
CA GLY A 145 -1.71 15.45 -0.10
C GLY A 145 -1.80 14.54 1.12
N VAL A 146 -0.72 14.51 1.90
CA VAL A 146 -0.60 13.64 3.08
C VAL A 146 -1.11 14.38 4.32
N HIS A 147 -1.85 13.67 5.17
CA HIS A 147 -2.26 14.13 6.49
C HIS A 147 -1.75 13.16 7.54
N CYS A 148 -1.19 13.68 8.63
CA CYS A 148 -0.71 12.88 9.76
C CYS A 148 -1.31 13.37 11.07
N TRP A 149 -1.48 12.45 12.03
CA TRP A 149 -1.99 12.73 13.38
C TRP A 149 -1.43 11.75 14.41
N GLY A 150 -1.60 12.07 15.68
CA GLY A 150 -1.07 11.34 16.83
C GLY A 150 0.06 12.08 17.54
N ASP A 151 1.03 11.33 18.06
CA ASP A 151 2.24 11.87 18.67
C ASP A 151 3.02 12.73 17.66
N ASN A 152 3.68 13.78 18.14
CA ASN A 152 4.58 14.59 17.32
C ASN A 152 5.87 14.99 18.05
N ALA A 153 6.20 14.34 19.17
CA ALA A 153 7.33 14.75 20.00
C ALA A 153 8.68 14.82 19.24
N ARG A 154 8.81 14.08 18.13
CA ARG A 154 9.98 14.08 17.25
C ARG A 154 9.69 14.64 15.86
N GLY A 155 8.59 15.34 15.63
CA GLY A 155 8.25 15.90 14.31
C GLY A 155 7.70 14.89 13.30
N GLN A 156 7.30 13.69 13.73
CA GLN A 156 6.78 12.62 12.87
C GLN A 156 5.48 12.96 12.11
N LEU A 157 4.83 14.08 12.42
CA LEU A 157 3.68 14.58 11.67
C LEU A 157 4.06 15.46 10.47
N GLY A 158 5.31 15.95 10.39
CA GLY A 158 5.78 16.67 9.21
C GLY A 158 5.11 18.03 8.98
N ASP A 159 4.43 18.57 10.00
CA ASP A 159 3.67 19.82 9.96
C ASP A 159 4.52 21.05 10.33
N GLY A 160 5.84 20.90 10.39
CA GLY A 160 6.78 21.94 10.81
C GLY A 160 6.88 22.10 12.33
N THR A 161 6.08 21.37 13.11
CA THR A 161 6.04 21.47 14.57
C THR A 161 6.46 20.18 15.27
N SER A 162 6.52 20.23 16.60
CA SER A 162 6.67 19.05 17.48
C SER A 162 5.45 18.85 18.40
N THR A 163 4.31 19.46 18.04
CA THR A 163 3.08 19.39 18.85
C THR A 163 2.17 18.28 18.34
N ALA A 164 1.73 17.40 19.24
CA ALA A 164 0.80 16.31 18.90
C ALA A 164 -0.51 16.85 18.31
N ARG A 165 -1.14 16.05 17.45
CA ARG A 165 -2.42 16.39 16.78
C ARG A 165 -3.40 15.25 16.99
N LEU A 166 -4.59 15.54 17.49
CA LEU A 166 -5.63 14.52 17.72
C LEU A 166 -6.52 14.26 16.50
N VAL A 167 -6.31 15.03 15.44
CA VAL A 167 -7.05 14.98 14.18
C VAL A 167 -6.06 15.06 13.01
N PRO A 168 -6.41 14.50 11.85
CA PRO A 168 -5.58 14.60 10.65
C PRO A 168 -5.16 16.04 10.36
N THR A 169 -3.86 16.27 10.30
CA THR A 169 -3.26 17.58 10.03
C THR A 169 -2.41 17.49 8.76
N PRO A 170 -2.52 18.45 7.82
CA PRO A 170 -1.73 18.42 6.59
C PRO A 170 -0.23 18.40 6.85
N VAL A 171 0.48 17.52 6.13
CA VAL A 171 1.94 17.50 6.08
C VAL A 171 2.43 18.65 5.20
N SER A 172 3.43 19.40 5.65
CA SER A 172 3.98 20.55 4.91
C SER A 172 4.54 20.13 3.54
N GLY A 173 4.09 20.79 2.47
CA GLY A 173 4.60 20.56 1.12
C GLY A 173 4.24 19.20 0.51
N SER A 174 3.19 18.53 0.99
CA SER A 174 2.86 17.14 0.62
C SER A 174 1.99 16.97 -0.64
N SER A 175 1.70 18.04 -1.38
CA SER A 175 0.78 17.98 -2.54
C SER A 175 1.29 17.10 -3.71
N SER A 176 2.58 16.81 -3.76
CA SER A 176 3.20 15.94 -4.78
C SER A 176 3.37 14.49 -4.32
N PHE A 177 3.00 14.15 -3.08
CA PHE A 177 3.14 12.81 -2.52
C PHE A 177 1.97 11.92 -2.94
N VAL A 178 2.29 10.71 -3.38
CA VAL A 178 1.31 9.73 -3.90
C VAL A 178 1.11 8.55 -2.96
N SER A 179 2.05 8.29 -2.06
CA SER A 179 1.91 7.31 -0.99
C SER A 179 2.69 7.75 0.25
N VAL A 180 2.28 7.22 1.41
CA VAL A 180 2.98 7.40 2.68
C VAL A 180 3.09 6.05 3.39
N SER A 181 4.24 5.79 3.99
CA SER A 181 4.46 4.65 4.86
C SER A 181 5.09 5.14 6.17
N VAL A 182 4.59 4.60 7.28
CA VAL A 182 4.92 5.01 8.64
C VAL A 182 5.64 3.87 9.36
N ALA A 183 6.78 4.18 9.98
CA ALA A 183 7.54 3.19 10.73
C ALA A 183 6.77 2.68 11.97
N SER A 184 6.95 1.39 12.25
CA SER A 184 6.10 0.66 13.19
C SER A 184 6.51 0.74 14.67
N THR A 185 7.53 1.47 15.15
CA THR A 185 7.86 1.40 16.61
C THR A 185 8.76 2.50 17.16
N VAL A 186 8.45 3.03 18.37
CA VAL A 186 9.33 3.79 19.29
C VAL A 186 10.07 2.84 20.26
N LEU A 187 11.41 2.87 20.34
CA LEU A 187 12.14 2.20 21.43
C LEU A 187 12.07 3.04 22.72
N ARG A 188 11.63 2.45 23.84
CA ARG A 188 11.69 3.02 25.21
C ARG A 188 12.95 2.61 25.99
N THR A 189 13.98 2.04 25.35
CA THR A 189 15.22 1.67 26.02
C THR A 189 16.34 2.58 25.55
N GLY A 190 16.97 3.30 26.50
CA GLY A 190 18.15 4.15 26.27
C GLY A 190 19.43 3.37 25.93
N LEU A 191 19.31 2.31 25.12
CA LEU A 191 20.41 1.44 24.70
C LEU A 191 20.81 1.66 23.23
N PHE A 192 20.17 2.59 22.52
CA PHE A 192 20.41 2.78 21.09
C PHE A 192 20.46 4.27 20.76
N GLU A 193 21.67 4.82 20.68
CA GLU A 193 21.92 6.11 20.04
C GLU A 193 21.66 5.97 18.52
N CYS A 194 20.92 6.93 17.96
CA CYS A 194 20.65 7.01 16.52
C CYS A 194 21.96 7.26 15.77
N VAL A 195 22.54 6.21 15.20
CA VAL A 195 23.68 6.33 14.29
C VAL A 195 23.14 6.09 12.87
N GLU A 196 22.84 7.19 12.18
CA GLU A 196 22.49 7.31 10.74
C GLU A 196 21.03 7.16 10.28
N VAL A 197 20.81 7.70 9.06
CA VAL A 197 19.57 8.02 8.33
C VAL A 197 18.60 6.83 8.20
N ALA A 198 19.06 5.60 8.44
CA ALA A 198 18.27 4.40 8.24
C ALA A 198 17.92 3.63 9.54
N VAL A 199 18.19 4.20 10.73
CA VAL A 199 18.00 3.47 12.01
C VAL A 199 17.27 4.31 13.07
N CYS A 200 16.07 4.84 12.80
CA CYS A 200 15.30 5.49 13.88
C CYS A 200 13.78 5.31 13.74
N THR A 201 13.10 5.44 14.88
CA THR A 201 11.92 4.70 15.35
C THR A 201 10.62 5.52 15.28
N ALA A 202 10.71 6.80 14.96
CA ALA A 202 9.55 7.68 14.71
C ALA A 202 9.71 8.39 13.37
N ARG A 203 9.84 7.62 12.27
CA ARG A 203 9.96 8.14 10.91
C ARG A 203 8.70 7.87 10.09
N SER A 204 8.33 8.86 9.29
CA SER A 204 7.34 8.75 8.23
C SER A 204 8.05 9.06 6.92
N CYS A 205 7.79 8.29 5.88
CA CYS A 205 8.30 8.57 4.55
C CYS A 205 7.18 8.55 3.53
N ALA A 206 7.26 9.43 2.55
CA ALA A 206 6.34 9.50 1.43
C ALA A 206 7.08 9.33 0.12
N LEU A 207 6.41 8.70 -0.84
CA LEU A 207 6.84 8.63 -2.22
C LEU A 207 6.16 9.76 -3.00
N SER A 208 6.93 10.54 -3.75
CA SER A 208 6.41 11.54 -4.68
C SER A 208 6.16 10.95 -6.07
N ALA A 209 5.34 11.62 -6.88
CA ALA A 209 4.98 11.16 -8.23
C ALA A 209 6.18 10.99 -9.19
N ASP A 210 7.28 11.73 -8.96
CA ASP A 210 8.54 11.57 -9.70
C ASP A 210 9.33 10.32 -9.25
N GLY A 211 8.90 9.63 -8.20
CA GLY A 211 9.51 8.44 -7.63
C GLY A 211 10.58 8.75 -6.58
N ALA A 212 10.70 10.00 -6.12
CA ALA A 212 11.60 10.36 -5.03
C ALA A 212 10.99 10.02 -3.66
N ILE A 213 11.86 9.76 -2.69
CA ILE A 213 11.46 9.47 -1.31
C ILE A 213 11.72 10.71 -0.45
N HIS A 214 10.72 11.11 0.32
CA HIS A 214 10.80 12.19 1.30
C HIS A 214 10.53 11.64 2.69
N CYS A 215 11.40 11.89 3.66
CA CYS A 215 11.23 11.40 5.03
C CYS A 215 11.25 12.54 6.06
N TRP A 216 10.52 12.36 7.16
CA TRP A 216 10.47 13.28 8.31
C TRP A 216 10.28 12.51 9.62
N GLY A 217 10.35 13.23 10.73
CA GLY A 217 10.45 12.70 12.09
C GLY A 217 11.87 12.75 12.64
N GLU A 218 12.07 12.28 13.88
CA GLU A 218 13.36 12.28 14.58
C GLU A 218 14.05 13.66 14.64
N ASN A 219 13.28 14.67 15.05
CA ASN A 219 13.63 16.10 15.11
C ASN A 219 13.73 16.81 13.75
N VAL A 220 13.37 16.13 12.66
CA VAL A 220 13.14 16.75 11.34
C VAL A 220 11.64 16.93 11.15
N SER A 221 11.11 18.11 11.46
CA SER A 221 9.66 18.38 11.46
C SER A 221 9.05 18.67 10.09
N THR A 222 9.85 18.66 9.01
CA THR A 222 9.38 18.87 7.63
C THR A 222 9.91 17.78 6.70
N PRO A 223 9.14 17.36 5.67
CA PRO A 223 9.60 16.35 4.71
C PRO A 223 10.90 16.76 4.01
N SER A 224 11.92 15.92 4.13
CA SER A 224 13.21 16.09 3.48
C SER A 224 13.41 15.04 2.39
N ARG A 225 13.71 15.49 1.16
CA ARG A 225 13.99 14.58 0.03
C ARG A 225 15.30 13.83 0.27
N LEU A 226 15.29 12.51 0.12
CA LEU A 226 16.50 11.70 0.19
C LEU A 226 17.33 11.89 -1.09
N PRO A 227 18.67 11.95 -1.01
CA PRO A 227 19.56 12.14 -2.15
C PRO A 227 19.79 10.82 -2.91
N LEU A 228 18.71 10.18 -3.36
CA LEU A 228 18.74 8.90 -4.06
C LEU A 228 18.71 9.12 -5.57
N THR A 229 19.49 8.32 -6.30
CA THR A 229 19.47 8.28 -7.77
C THR A 229 18.38 7.36 -8.30
N THR A 230 18.08 6.29 -7.57
CA THR A 230 17.03 5.33 -7.92
C THR A 230 15.65 5.92 -7.68
N GLN A 231 14.75 5.75 -8.65
CA GLN A 231 13.35 6.13 -8.53
C GLN A 231 12.50 4.92 -8.17
N PHE A 232 11.62 5.10 -7.20
CA PHE A 232 10.77 4.05 -6.68
C PHE A 232 9.31 4.24 -7.11
N ARG A 233 8.58 3.14 -7.28
CA ARG A 233 7.13 3.14 -7.47
C ARG A 233 6.38 2.69 -6.22
N ALA A 234 7.06 2.03 -5.29
CA ALA A 234 6.51 1.60 -4.01
C ALA A 234 7.61 1.59 -2.95
N ILE A 235 7.23 1.88 -1.71
CA ILE A 235 8.08 1.77 -0.53
C ILE A 235 7.25 1.17 0.60
N ASP A 236 7.91 0.43 1.49
CA ASP A 236 7.34 0.04 2.77
C ASP A 236 8.37 0.12 3.89
N LEU A 237 7.95 0.63 5.04
CA LEU A 237 8.79 0.91 6.19
C LEU A 237 8.62 -0.19 7.24
N GLY A 238 9.70 -0.92 7.51
CA GLY A 238 9.78 -1.87 8.61
C GLY A 238 10.19 -1.20 9.93
N PHE A 239 10.68 -2.01 10.89
CA PHE A 239 11.06 -1.52 12.23
C PHE A 239 12.16 -0.44 12.22
N ALA A 240 13.17 -0.61 11.38
CA ALA A 240 14.31 0.30 11.24
C ALA A 240 15.02 0.04 9.91
N TYR A 241 14.23 -0.16 8.87
CA TYR A 241 14.70 -0.37 7.51
C TYR A 241 13.55 -0.03 6.55
N VAL A 242 13.90 0.18 5.29
CA VAL A 242 12.95 0.44 4.22
C VAL A 242 13.21 -0.58 3.12
N CYS A 243 12.13 -1.08 2.52
CA CYS A 243 12.21 -1.74 1.24
C CYS A 243 11.46 -0.91 0.20
N GLY A 244 11.94 -0.93 -1.03
CA GLY A 244 11.35 -0.22 -2.16
C GLY A 244 11.38 -1.06 -3.43
N LEU A 245 10.39 -0.86 -4.29
CA LEU A 245 10.38 -1.36 -5.66
C LEU A 245 10.68 -0.21 -6.60
N ASP A 246 11.68 -0.39 -7.46
CA ASP A 246 11.93 0.57 -8.53
C ASP A 246 10.85 0.49 -9.62
N ARG A 247 10.94 1.37 -10.63
CA ARG A 247 9.99 1.39 -11.76
C ARG A 247 10.05 0.14 -12.64
N ALA A 248 11.06 -0.72 -12.47
CA ALA A 248 11.22 -1.99 -13.16
C ALA A 248 10.86 -3.19 -12.26
N ASP A 249 10.19 -2.96 -11.13
CA ASP A 249 9.75 -3.99 -10.17
C ASP A 249 10.90 -4.68 -9.43
N ILE A 250 12.10 -4.08 -9.45
CA ILE A 250 13.27 -4.63 -8.80
C ILE A 250 13.25 -4.23 -7.31
N PRO A 251 13.38 -5.19 -6.39
CA PRO A 251 13.41 -4.92 -4.96
C PRO A 251 14.78 -4.40 -4.47
N TYR A 252 14.73 -3.35 -3.65
CA TYR A 252 15.85 -2.81 -2.89
C TYR A 252 15.46 -2.75 -1.42
N CYS A 253 16.40 -3.00 -0.53
CA CYS A 253 16.20 -2.82 0.90
C CYS A 253 17.44 -2.19 1.54
N TRP A 254 17.24 -1.31 2.52
CA TRP A 254 18.33 -0.62 3.22
C TRP A 254 17.92 -0.27 4.65
N GLY A 255 18.92 -0.03 5.50
CA GLY A 255 18.79 0.14 6.93
C GLY A 255 19.31 -1.04 7.72
N THR A 256 18.74 -1.28 8.90
CA THR A 256 19.31 -2.28 9.80
C THR A 256 19.20 -3.70 9.26
N ARG A 257 20.10 -4.57 9.72
CA ARG A 257 20.29 -5.96 9.27
C ARG A 257 20.23 -7.02 10.37
N ARG A 258 19.84 -6.64 11.58
CA ARG A 258 19.93 -7.49 12.77
C ARG A 258 19.26 -8.87 12.64
N TYR A 259 18.23 -8.99 11.80
CA TYR A 259 17.48 -10.22 11.53
C TYR A 259 17.60 -10.67 10.07
N ASN A 260 18.60 -10.14 9.33
CA ASN A 260 18.78 -10.39 7.91
C ASN A 260 17.62 -9.93 7.00
N GLN A 261 16.82 -8.97 7.47
CA GLN A 261 15.62 -8.45 6.81
C GLN A 261 15.88 -7.48 5.65
N THR A 262 17.13 -7.16 5.36
CA THR A 262 17.53 -6.32 4.21
C THR A 262 18.58 -7.05 3.36
N PRO A 263 18.23 -8.12 2.63
CA PRO A 263 19.20 -8.88 1.82
C PRO A 263 19.88 -7.97 0.78
N GLY A 264 21.14 -8.24 0.42
CA GLY A 264 21.99 -7.32 -0.38
C GLY A 264 22.69 -6.16 0.36
N SER A 265 22.03 -5.42 1.25
CA SER A 265 22.59 -4.27 2.02
C SER A 265 23.88 -4.50 2.86
N PRO A 266 24.71 -3.50 3.15
CA PRO A 266 25.64 -3.55 4.28
C PRO A 266 24.89 -3.59 5.63
N ILE A 267 25.56 -3.98 6.73
CA ILE A 267 24.98 -3.83 8.08
C ILE A 267 24.70 -2.35 8.33
N ASN A 268 23.45 -2.00 8.59
CA ASN A 268 22.99 -0.61 8.76
C ASN A 268 23.29 0.29 7.54
N GLY A 269 23.25 -0.26 6.32
CA GLY A 269 23.48 0.52 5.10
C GLY A 269 22.45 1.63 4.93
N ALA A 270 22.91 2.87 4.70
CA ALA A 270 22.04 4.02 4.50
C ALA A 270 21.48 4.13 3.07
N GLU A 271 22.06 3.38 2.13
CA GLU A 271 21.72 3.45 0.70
C GLU A 271 20.93 2.22 0.23
N PRO A 272 19.95 2.40 -0.67
CA PRO A 272 19.21 1.30 -1.29
C PRO A 272 20.15 0.28 -1.93
N SER A 273 20.10 -0.95 -1.43
CA SER A 273 20.85 -2.07 -1.98
C SER A 273 19.89 -3.05 -2.63
N GLN A 274 20.19 -3.44 -3.86
CA GLN A 274 19.37 -4.39 -4.60
C GLN A 274 19.33 -5.73 -3.87
N VAL A 275 18.14 -6.31 -3.73
CA VAL A 275 17.99 -7.66 -3.18
C VAL A 275 18.57 -8.67 -4.19
N PRO A 276 19.48 -9.57 -3.77
CA PRO A 276 20.14 -10.51 -4.69
C PRO A 276 19.16 -11.50 -5.33
N GLY A 277 19.53 -12.02 -6.51
CA GLY A 277 18.81 -13.13 -7.15
C GLY A 277 17.92 -12.75 -8.35
N ASN A 278 18.11 -11.56 -8.95
CA ASN A 278 17.36 -11.12 -10.13
C ASN A 278 15.83 -11.18 -9.97
N LEU A 279 15.35 -10.83 -8.77
CA LEU A 279 13.94 -10.91 -8.40
C LEU A 279 13.13 -9.73 -8.97
N ARG A 280 11.83 -9.97 -9.18
CA ARG A 280 10.82 -8.93 -9.47
C ARG A 280 9.56 -9.20 -8.66
N PHE A 281 8.94 -8.15 -8.14
CA PHE A 281 7.73 -8.28 -7.32
C PHE A 281 6.63 -7.30 -7.75
N GLN A 282 5.38 -7.75 -7.69
CA GLN A 282 4.19 -6.91 -7.84
C GLN A 282 4.05 -5.95 -6.65
N SER A 283 4.28 -6.44 -5.44
CA SER A 283 4.20 -5.68 -4.19
C SER A 283 5.20 -6.17 -3.16
N ILE A 284 5.47 -5.33 -2.15
CA ILE A 284 6.38 -5.62 -1.04
C ILE A 284 5.70 -5.28 0.29
N SER A 285 6.14 -5.95 1.35
CA SER A 285 5.81 -5.58 2.72
C SER A 285 7.02 -5.75 3.63
N ALA A 286 7.21 -4.80 4.55
CA ALA A 286 8.30 -4.74 5.50
C ALA A 286 7.76 -4.88 6.93
N GLY A 287 7.97 -6.04 7.54
CA GLY A 287 7.63 -6.31 8.93
C GLY A 287 8.74 -5.89 9.91
N HIS A 288 8.63 -6.37 11.16
CA HIS A 288 9.61 -6.04 12.21
C HIS A 288 11.02 -6.58 11.93
N GLY A 289 11.11 -7.85 11.55
CA GLY A 289 12.37 -8.56 11.31
C GLY A 289 12.36 -9.43 10.06
N HIS A 290 11.41 -9.21 9.16
CA HIS A 290 11.28 -9.92 7.89
C HIS A 290 10.66 -9.00 6.85
N SER A 291 10.94 -9.28 5.58
CA SER A 291 10.36 -8.61 4.42
C SER A 291 9.75 -9.66 3.49
N CYS A 292 8.59 -9.35 2.93
CA CYS A 292 7.87 -10.20 1.99
C CYS A 292 7.73 -9.49 0.64
N GLY A 293 7.71 -10.28 -0.44
CA GLY A 293 7.39 -9.81 -1.78
C GLY A 293 6.37 -10.75 -2.41
N LEU A 294 5.42 -10.19 -3.17
CA LEU A 294 4.50 -10.94 -4.00
C LEU A 294 5.05 -10.98 -5.42
N ASP A 295 5.32 -12.16 -5.96
CA ASP A 295 5.86 -12.34 -7.31
C ASP A 295 4.79 -12.21 -8.40
N PHE A 296 5.23 -12.34 -9.66
CA PHE A 296 4.39 -12.21 -10.84
C PHE A 296 3.66 -13.50 -11.22
#